data_AF-W6LE98-F1
#
_entry.id   AF-W6LE98-F1
#
_cell.length_a   1.000
_cell.length_b   1.000
_cell.length_c   1.000
_cell.angle_alpha   90.00
_cell.angle_beta   90.00
_cell.angle_gamma   90.00
#
_symmetry.space_group_name_H-M   'P 1'
#
loop_
_entity.id
_entity.type
_entity.pdbx_description
1 polymer ?
#
loop_
_entity_poly.entity_id
_entity_poly.type
_entity_poly.pdbx_seq_one_letter_code
_entity_poly.pdbx_strand_id
1 'polypeptide(L)'
;MVLPAGIGFSLDLTLNDLRCKPNTYNYSAQSNIFNVSNLRVSNAGDMGRLFNIKMSLSASAIFRDNLNTFIANLIESVPKDTGSTVFAGVVDSASDKGGGDDKRFFVSMPAKVSIVSYPSFLIVVVYIIGSALATVYLVILNVMRHRVRPVVHQGTLKPVSVVRIILEDMLLSISCFACAGAFIWFNLTTPVHASLGGELHIYGFTLMDTVCHFWDIGMQPLSVFLFLFSYIWPYVKLTCMLLFALVLQRPHARILRIIDYVGKFSFLDTFVIHVMLPGIFIPELGGVVILPSFYLYIGATITSVLLGNYTVRLWRRGTTLMKCGEGGLGPQCGDDEVSEGSRWNVCNPLYLEDEVQLSSESSIISSDNSNFATKVRPEISKSPMKERWYVNVIIFCVMLSCLLPAWFLPCLRCRMGGIAPLITSEYKEYSLYQLCNTLNPVFFVVFFFTLFIAPCGYALSRKWFSFLASWSAVDVFLLSCIAGLIRLNECVQYMLKPRMEGMYTSHATPLWPLVLFLVASVLQWMLVAVELQHVNIRKSWIKVRRLTKPL
;
A
#
# COMPACT_ATOMS: atom_id res chain seq x y z
N MET A 1 5.67 41.93 -0.39
CA MET A 1 6.83 42.05 0.52
C MET A 1 7.16 40.64 0.97
N VAL A 2 8.26 40.06 0.48
CA VAL A 2 8.64 38.66 0.76
C VAL A 2 9.48 38.68 2.04
N LEU A 3 9.01 37.99 3.08
CA LEU A 3 9.75 37.84 4.34
C LEU A 3 10.87 36.80 4.15
N PRO A 4 12.08 37.02 4.71
CA PRO A 4 13.15 36.03 4.64
C PRO A 4 12.85 34.81 5.53
N ALA A 5 13.16 33.61 5.02
CA ALA A 5 12.98 32.34 5.71
C ALA A 5 13.82 32.27 7.00
N GLY A 6 13.19 31.92 8.12
CA GLY A 6 13.86 31.71 9.42
C GLY A 6 13.31 32.53 10.60
N ILE A 7 12.23 33.31 10.41
CA ILE A 7 11.63 34.11 11.49
C ILE A 7 10.49 33.30 12.13
N GLY A 8 10.74 32.70 13.29
CA GLY A 8 9.69 32.09 14.10
C GLY A 8 8.89 33.16 14.85
N PHE A 9 7.59 33.27 14.56
CA PHE A 9 6.67 34.07 15.37
C PHE A 9 6.10 33.19 16.49
N SER A 10 6.33 33.56 17.74
CA SER A 10 5.59 33.03 18.88
C SER A 10 4.64 34.12 19.35
N LEU A 11 3.34 33.87 19.24
CA LEU A 11 2.31 34.79 19.70
C LEU A 11 1.92 34.37 21.12
N ASP A 12 2.48 35.05 22.12
CA ASP A 12 2.15 34.83 23.53
C ASP A 12 1.03 35.81 23.91
N LEU A 13 -0.23 35.33 23.87
CA LEU A 13 -1.40 36.09 24.28
C LEU A 13 -1.48 36.08 25.81
N THR A 14 -0.86 37.07 26.44
CA THR A 14 -0.95 37.27 27.89
C THR A 14 -2.08 38.24 28.22
N LEU A 15 -3.22 37.67 28.62
CA LEU A 15 -4.28 38.40 29.29
C LEU A 15 -3.82 38.66 30.74
N ASN A 16 -3.40 39.89 30.99
CA ASN A 16 -2.93 40.47 32.25
C ASN A 16 -1.55 39.99 32.75
N ASP A 17 -0.54 40.85 32.56
CA ASP A 17 0.60 40.99 33.50
C ASP A 17 1.22 42.40 33.33
N LEU A 18 1.35 43.13 34.44
CA LEU A 18 1.91 44.50 34.54
C LEU A 18 3.32 44.52 35.16
N ARG A 19 4.07 43.41 35.17
CA ARG A 19 5.45 43.41 35.68
C ARG A 19 6.51 43.47 34.56
N CYS A 20 7.02 44.68 34.35
CA CYS A 20 8.09 44.99 33.42
C CYS A 20 9.43 44.36 33.86
N LYS A 21 10.07 43.57 32.98
CA LYS A 21 11.53 43.37 33.01
C LYS A 21 12.19 44.43 32.12
N PRO A 22 13.34 45.00 32.50
CA PRO A 22 14.07 45.90 31.62
C PRO A 22 14.55 45.12 30.38
N ASN A 23 14.26 45.66 29.19
CA ASN A 23 14.63 45.18 27.84
C ASN A 23 13.59 44.36 27.04
N THR A 24 12.30 44.39 27.39
CA THR A 24 11.21 43.84 26.53
C THR A 24 10.28 44.95 26.06
N TYR A 25 9.98 44.99 24.76
CA TYR A 25 9.00 45.91 24.16
C TYR A 25 7.61 45.28 24.23
N ASN A 26 6.66 45.96 24.87
CA ASN A 26 5.28 45.49 24.99
C ASN A 26 4.37 46.29 24.06
N TYR A 27 3.48 45.59 23.36
CA TYR A 27 2.40 46.19 22.58
C TYR A 27 1.06 45.90 23.28
N SER A 28 0.22 46.91 23.43
CA SER A 28 -1.16 46.75 23.89
C SER A 28 -2.12 47.29 22.83
N ALA A 29 -2.99 46.43 22.31
CA ALA A 29 -4.10 46.82 21.46
C ALA A 29 -5.39 46.71 22.27
N GLN A 30 -6.03 47.86 22.49
CA GLN A 30 -7.26 47.97 23.26
C GLN A 30 -8.46 47.92 22.32
N SER A 31 -9.33 46.93 22.50
CA SER A 31 -10.67 46.85 21.92
C SER A 31 -11.68 46.97 23.06
N ASN A 32 -12.88 47.48 22.79
CA ASN A 32 -13.92 47.71 23.81
C ASN A 32 -14.42 46.42 24.49
N ILE A 33 -14.01 45.24 24.03
CA ILE A 33 -14.48 43.93 24.52
C ILE A 33 -13.33 43.04 25.05
N PHE A 34 -12.11 43.19 24.52
CA PHE A 34 -10.93 42.45 24.98
C PHE A 34 -9.67 43.33 24.95
N ASN A 35 -8.81 43.18 25.95
CA ASN A 35 -7.51 43.87 26.00
C ASN A 35 -6.40 42.86 25.65
N VAL A 36 -5.78 43.03 24.48
CA VAL A 36 -4.63 42.21 24.09
C VAL A 36 -3.36 43.00 24.41
N SER A 37 -2.74 42.68 25.54
CA SER A 37 -1.46 43.25 25.98
C SER A 37 -0.30 42.25 25.80
N ASN A 38 0.92 42.77 25.71
CA ASN A 38 2.19 42.03 25.83
C ASN A 38 2.48 41.01 24.70
N LEU A 39 2.29 41.43 23.46
CA LEU A 39 2.73 40.67 22.29
C LEU A 39 4.27 40.60 22.26
N ARG A 40 4.84 39.46 22.66
CA ARG A 40 6.30 39.29 22.82
C ARG A 40 6.92 38.63 21.59
N VAL A 41 7.73 39.37 20.84
CA VAL A 41 8.55 38.81 19.75
C VAL A 41 9.95 38.51 20.27
N SER A 42 10.31 37.23 20.37
CA SER A 42 11.68 36.81 20.70
C SER A 42 12.48 36.51 19.43
N ASN A 43 13.80 36.78 19.44
CA ASN A 43 14.75 36.40 18.40
C ASN A 43 14.64 37.15 17.05
N ALA A 44 14.19 38.41 17.06
CA ALA A 44 13.98 39.21 15.83
C ALA A 44 15.25 39.84 15.22
N GLY A 45 16.44 39.67 15.81
CA GLY A 45 17.66 40.33 15.36
C GLY A 45 17.50 41.86 15.17
N ASP A 46 18.31 42.45 14.29
CA ASP A 46 18.25 43.89 13.97
C ASP A 46 16.97 44.31 13.21
N MET A 47 16.22 43.35 12.66
CA MET A 47 14.91 43.57 12.01
C MET A 47 13.81 43.99 13.01
N GLY A 48 13.99 43.71 14.31
CA GLY A 48 13.08 44.18 15.36
C GLY A 48 12.96 45.70 15.45
N ARG A 49 13.98 46.46 15.02
CA ARG A 49 13.94 47.94 15.00
C ARG A 49 13.16 48.50 13.81
N LEU A 50 13.21 47.85 12.64
CA LEU A 50 12.51 48.28 11.43
C LEU A 50 10.99 48.00 11.48
N PHE A 51 10.59 46.91 12.14
CA PHE A 51 9.19 46.62 12.43
C PHE A 51 8.55 47.62 13.42
N ASN A 52 9.34 48.23 14.29
CA ASN A 52 8.91 49.07 15.42
C ASN A 52 8.25 50.40 14.97
N ILE A 53 8.66 50.99 13.84
CA ILE A 53 8.25 52.36 13.48
C ILE A 53 7.09 52.41 12.47
N LYS A 54 7.03 51.48 11.50
CA LYS A 54 6.07 51.56 10.39
C LYS A 54 4.91 50.56 10.46
N MET A 55 5.07 49.44 11.18
CA MET A 55 4.01 48.43 11.28
C MET A 55 3.11 48.61 12.50
N SER A 56 3.49 49.33 13.56
CA SER A 56 2.64 49.39 14.77
C SER A 56 1.29 50.09 14.53
N LEU A 57 1.24 51.11 13.66
CA LEU A 57 -0.01 51.79 13.30
C LEU A 57 -0.82 51.02 12.26
N SER A 58 -0.18 50.55 11.17
CA SER A 58 -0.89 49.84 10.11
C SER A 58 -1.24 48.40 10.47
N ALA A 59 -0.35 47.65 11.12
CA ALA A 59 -0.63 46.30 11.57
C ALA A 59 -1.58 46.30 12.77
N SER A 60 -1.54 47.27 13.69
CA SER A 60 -2.56 47.30 14.76
C SER A 60 -3.94 47.65 14.22
N ALA A 61 -4.06 48.52 13.21
CA ALA A 61 -5.34 48.80 12.57
C ALA A 61 -5.85 47.61 11.75
N ILE A 62 -5.02 47.03 10.88
CA ILE A 62 -5.39 45.86 10.06
C ILE A 62 -5.67 44.64 10.94
N PHE A 63 -4.86 44.40 11.96
CA PHE A 63 -5.08 43.29 12.89
C PHE A 63 -6.29 43.57 13.78
N ARG A 64 -6.54 44.81 14.22
CA ARG A 64 -7.76 45.16 14.97
C ARG A 64 -9.01 44.99 14.12
N ASP A 65 -9.01 45.45 12.88
CA ASP A 65 -10.17 45.37 12.00
C ASP A 65 -10.42 43.93 11.56
N ASN A 66 -9.37 43.17 11.21
CA ASN A 66 -9.50 41.75 10.89
C ASN A 66 -9.84 40.90 12.12
N LEU A 67 -9.30 41.21 13.31
CA LEU A 67 -9.62 40.49 14.54
C LEU A 67 -11.03 40.84 15.03
N ASN A 68 -11.46 42.10 14.96
CA ASN A 68 -12.82 42.48 15.30
C ASN A 68 -13.83 41.89 14.30
N THR A 69 -13.50 41.85 13.00
CA THR A 69 -14.34 41.20 11.98
C THR A 69 -14.36 39.69 12.20
N PHE A 70 -13.22 39.08 12.52
CA PHE A 70 -13.13 37.67 12.87
C PHE A 70 -13.95 37.36 14.12
N ILE A 71 -13.82 38.15 15.19
CA ILE A 71 -14.58 37.98 16.44
C ILE A 71 -16.07 38.23 16.20
N ALA A 72 -16.46 39.25 15.43
CA ALA A 72 -17.86 39.50 15.08
C ALA A 72 -18.44 38.33 14.28
N ASN A 73 -17.72 37.84 13.27
CA ASN A 73 -18.09 36.65 12.51
C ASN A 73 -18.12 35.39 13.39
N LEU A 74 -17.22 35.27 14.37
CA LEU A 74 -17.19 34.17 15.33
C LEU A 74 -18.42 34.21 16.25
N ILE A 75 -18.79 35.40 16.73
CA ILE A 75 -19.98 35.62 17.58
C ILE A 75 -21.26 35.39 16.78
N GLU A 76 -21.30 35.79 15.52
CA GLU A 76 -22.47 35.64 14.64
C GLU A 76 -22.63 34.21 14.08
N SER A 77 -21.52 33.48 13.88
CA SER A 77 -21.53 32.08 13.40
C SER A 77 -21.80 31.05 14.50
N VAL A 78 -21.70 31.43 15.78
CA VAL A 78 -22.05 30.56 16.90
C VAL A 78 -23.58 30.46 17.03
N PRO A 79 -24.18 29.26 16.86
CA PRO A 79 -25.61 29.07 17.08
C PRO A 79 -25.96 29.42 18.53
N LYS A 80 -26.96 30.30 18.71
CA LYS A 80 -27.38 30.86 20.01
C LYS A 80 -27.69 29.80 21.08
N ASP A 81 -28.00 28.57 20.67
CA ASP A 81 -28.47 27.51 21.55
C ASP A 81 -27.37 26.52 21.99
N THR A 82 -26.18 26.52 21.37
CA THR A 82 -25.14 25.50 21.65
C THR A 82 -23.74 26.03 21.91
N GLY A 83 -23.35 27.18 21.35
CA GLY A 83 -21.97 27.66 21.52
C GLY A 83 -21.74 28.66 22.66
N SER A 84 -22.81 29.20 23.26
CA SER A 84 -22.67 30.09 24.43
C SER A 84 -22.11 29.34 25.64
N THR A 85 -22.44 28.06 25.83
CA THR A 85 -21.95 27.24 26.94
C THR A 85 -20.50 26.79 26.79
N VAL A 86 -20.03 26.53 25.55
CA VAL A 86 -18.63 26.12 25.30
C VAL A 86 -17.71 27.34 25.39
N PHE A 87 -18.09 28.46 24.78
CA PHE A 87 -17.28 29.68 24.85
C PHE A 87 -17.31 30.27 26.26
N ALA A 88 -18.47 30.31 26.93
CA ALA A 88 -18.55 30.68 28.34
C ALA A 88 -17.78 29.69 29.22
N GLY A 89 -17.77 28.39 28.94
CA GLY A 89 -16.96 27.42 29.69
C GLY A 89 -15.45 27.62 29.53
N VAL A 90 -14.97 27.98 28.34
CA VAL A 90 -13.54 28.31 28.10
C VAL A 90 -13.17 29.64 28.77
N VAL A 91 -14.06 30.64 28.71
CA VAL A 91 -13.86 31.94 29.35
C VAL A 91 -13.99 31.85 30.88
N ASP A 92 -14.94 31.08 31.41
CA ASP A 92 -15.16 30.86 32.84
C ASP A 92 -14.07 29.97 33.45
N SER A 93 -13.56 28.98 32.73
CA SER A 93 -12.39 28.20 33.17
C SER A 93 -11.11 29.04 33.23
N ALA A 94 -11.03 30.11 32.42
CA ALA A 94 -9.98 31.13 32.54
C ALA A 94 -10.26 32.17 33.64
N SER A 95 -11.53 32.37 34.01
CA SER A 95 -12.00 33.34 35.00
C SER A 95 -12.02 32.79 36.44
N ASP A 96 -12.16 31.47 36.62
CA ASP A 96 -12.40 30.91 37.94
C ASP A 96 -11.12 30.73 38.79
N LYS A 97 -11.15 31.44 39.93
CA LYS A 97 -10.33 31.37 41.15
C LYS A 97 -9.01 32.14 41.18
N GLY A 98 -9.11 33.46 41.30
CA GLY A 98 -9.07 34.14 42.62
C GLY A 98 -7.83 33.98 43.52
N GLY A 99 -6.71 33.41 43.05
CA GLY A 99 -5.50 33.25 43.85
C GLY A 99 -4.25 33.59 43.06
N GLY A 100 -3.85 34.87 43.06
CA GLY A 100 -2.48 35.43 43.00
C GLY A 100 -1.46 34.98 41.94
N ASP A 101 -1.68 33.90 41.21
CA ASP A 101 -0.76 33.35 40.21
C ASP A 101 -1.35 33.59 38.81
N ASP A 102 -0.69 34.44 38.05
CA ASP A 102 -0.96 34.73 36.65
C ASP A 102 -0.96 33.44 35.82
N LYS A 103 -2.13 32.83 35.64
CA LYS A 103 -2.31 31.66 34.78
C LYS A 103 -2.24 32.09 33.31
N ARG A 104 -1.01 32.22 32.81
CA ARG A 104 -0.75 32.43 31.38
C ARG A 104 -1.22 31.20 30.61
N PHE A 105 -2.00 31.42 29.55
CA PHE A 105 -2.40 30.36 28.63
C PHE A 105 -1.20 29.99 27.76
N PHE A 106 -0.33 29.12 28.26
CA PHE A 106 0.81 28.64 27.50
C PHE A 106 0.34 27.55 26.53
N VAL A 107 0.20 27.91 25.25
CA VAL A 107 0.09 26.92 24.18
C VAL A 107 1.46 26.26 24.06
N SER A 108 1.61 25.10 24.67
CA SER A 108 2.86 24.35 24.62
C SER A 108 3.12 23.92 23.17
N MET A 109 3.95 24.68 22.47
CA MET A 109 4.42 24.31 21.14
C MET A 109 5.20 22.99 21.26
N PRO A 110 4.87 21.96 20.44
CA PRO A 110 5.63 20.73 20.45
C PRO A 110 7.09 21.01 20.09
N ALA A 111 8.01 20.27 20.72
CA ALA A 111 9.42 20.33 20.36
C ALA A 111 9.58 19.99 18.87
N LYS A 112 10.47 20.71 18.18
CA LYS A 112 10.74 20.51 16.75
C LYS A 112 11.13 19.05 16.51
N VAL A 113 10.32 18.33 15.75
CA VAL A 113 10.58 16.93 15.41
C VAL A 113 11.73 16.87 14.40
N SER A 114 12.70 16.00 14.62
CA SER A 114 13.80 15.77 13.68
C SER A 114 13.27 15.02 12.45
N ILE A 115 13.21 15.70 11.31
CA ILE A 115 12.83 15.08 10.04
C ILE A 115 14.05 14.34 9.50
N VAL A 116 13.94 13.02 9.36
CA VAL A 116 14.99 12.17 8.79
C VAL A 116 14.67 11.93 7.32
N SER A 117 15.24 12.75 6.43
CA SER A 117 14.97 12.68 4.99
C SER A 117 15.77 11.59 4.26
N TYR A 118 16.87 11.13 4.86
CA TYR A 118 17.77 10.14 4.28
C TYR A 118 18.26 9.16 5.35
N PRO A 119 18.38 7.87 5.02
CA PRO A 119 18.97 6.89 5.93
C PRO A 119 20.45 7.18 6.14
N SER A 120 21.02 6.57 7.18
CA SER A 120 22.46 6.63 7.43
C SER A 120 23.24 6.09 6.24
N PHE A 121 24.24 6.84 5.78
CA PHE A 121 25.10 6.48 4.65
C PHE A 121 25.73 5.09 4.81
N LEU A 122 26.12 4.73 6.04
CA LEU A 122 26.72 3.44 6.35
C LEU A 122 25.77 2.27 6.04
N ILE A 123 24.48 2.40 6.39
CA ILE A 123 23.47 1.37 6.12
C ILE A 123 23.30 1.18 4.62
N VAL A 124 23.27 2.28 3.85
CA VAL A 124 23.14 2.24 2.39
C VAL A 124 24.35 1.54 1.74
N VAL A 125 25.57 1.91 2.14
CA VAL A 125 26.80 1.29 1.60
C VAL A 125 26.85 -0.21 1.92
N VAL A 126 26.60 -0.59 3.17
CA VAL A 126 26.57 -2.00 3.58
C VAL A 126 25.51 -2.79 2.80
N TYR A 127 24.34 -2.19 2.59
CA TYR A 127 23.26 -2.82 1.81
C TYR A 127 23.64 -3.03 0.34
N ILE A 128 24.25 -2.03 -0.31
CA ILE A 128 24.67 -2.11 -1.71
C ILE A 128 25.75 -3.19 -1.89
N ILE A 129 26.76 -3.20 -1.01
CA ILE A 129 27.84 -4.21 -1.08
C ILE A 129 27.27 -5.61 -0.81
N GLY A 130 26.45 -5.76 0.22
CA GLY A 130 25.82 -7.03 0.57
C GLY A 130 24.92 -7.59 -0.53
N SER A 131 24.08 -6.75 -1.15
CA SER A 131 23.20 -7.16 -2.25
C SER A 131 23.94 -7.51 -3.54
N ALA A 132 25.04 -6.81 -3.83
CA ALA A 132 25.93 -7.14 -4.96
C ALA A 132 26.59 -8.51 -4.76
N LEU A 133 27.17 -8.76 -3.58
CA LEU A 133 27.79 -10.05 -3.25
C LEU A 133 26.76 -11.19 -3.27
N ALA A 134 25.58 -10.98 -2.69
CA ALA A 134 24.50 -11.97 -2.70
C ALA A 134 24.02 -12.28 -4.12
N THR A 135 23.90 -11.28 -4.99
CA THR A 135 23.53 -11.46 -6.40
C THR A 135 24.58 -12.29 -7.15
N VAL A 136 25.86 -11.94 -7.01
CA VAL A 136 26.96 -12.70 -7.63
C VAL A 136 26.94 -14.16 -7.16
N TYR A 137 26.78 -14.38 -5.85
CA TYR A 137 26.68 -15.72 -5.28
C TYR A 137 25.50 -16.53 -5.85
N LEU A 138 24.29 -15.95 -5.89
CA LEU A 138 23.11 -16.61 -6.45
C LEU A 138 23.27 -16.97 -7.93
N VAL A 139 23.90 -16.11 -8.72
CA VAL A 139 24.19 -16.36 -10.13
C VAL A 139 25.22 -17.48 -10.29
N ILE A 140 26.31 -17.47 -9.52
CA ILE A 140 27.31 -18.55 -9.54
C ILE A 140 26.66 -19.89 -9.19
N LEU A 141 25.85 -19.94 -8.13
CA LEU A 141 25.11 -21.14 -7.74
C LEU A 141 24.21 -21.65 -8.86
N ASN A 142 23.49 -20.75 -9.56
CA ASN A 142 22.63 -21.12 -10.67
C ASN A 142 23.40 -21.62 -11.88
N VAL A 143 24.54 -21.01 -12.21
CA VAL A 143 25.42 -21.46 -13.29
C VAL A 143 26.01 -22.84 -12.97
N MET A 144 26.48 -23.05 -11.75
CA MET A 144 26.98 -24.35 -11.30
C MET A 144 25.90 -25.43 -11.40
N ARG A 145 24.69 -25.12 -10.92
CA ARG A 145 23.57 -26.08 -11.03
C ARG A 145 23.18 -26.34 -12.48
N HIS A 146 23.20 -25.32 -13.34
CA HIS A 146 22.92 -25.48 -14.76
C HIS A 146 23.96 -26.36 -15.46
N ARG A 147 25.23 -26.30 -15.05
CA ARG A 147 26.28 -27.22 -15.56
C ARG A 147 25.99 -28.67 -15.20
N VAL A 148 25.46 -28.94 -14.00
CA VAL A 148 25.11 -30.29 -13.56
C VAL A 148 23.80 -30.78 -14.19
N ARG A 149 22.82 -29.88 -14.36
CA ARG A 149 21.49 -30.19 -14.92
C ARG A 149 21.10 -29.12 -15.95
N PRO A 150 21.48 -29.29 -17.22
CA PRO A 150 21.21 -28.29 -18.25
C PRO A 150 19.71 -28.12 -18.45
N VAL A 151 19.27 -26.85 -18.53
CA VAL A 151 17.90 -26.49 -18.83
C VAL A 151 17.74 -26.47 -20.34
N VAL A 152 16.67 -27.08 -20.83
CA VAL A 152 16.49 -27.35 -22.26
C VAL A 152 15.23 -26.63 -22.76
N HIS A 153 15.18 -26.21 -24.02
CA HIS A 153 13.98 -25.61 -24.59
C HIS A 153 12.85 -26.63 -24.82
N GLN A 154 11.62 -26.23 -24.45
CA GLN A 154 10.41 -27.03 -24.61
C GLN A 154 9.96 -27.03 -26.08
N GLY A 155 10.59 -27.86 -26.91
CA GLY A 155 10.24 -28.04 -28.32
C GLY A 155 11.45 -28.45 -29.14
N THR A 156 12.55 -27.71 -29.03
CA THR A 156 13.77 -27.99 -29.80
C THR A 156 14.68 -29.00 -29.12
N LEU A 157 14.48 -29.28 -27.83
CA LEU A 157 15.38 -30.09 -26.99
C LEU A 157 16.85 -29.61 -26.98
N LYS A 158 17.11 -28.38 -27.46
CA LYS A 158 18.44 -27.77 -27.42
C LYS A 158 18.67 -27.10 -26.05
N PRO A 159 19.90 -27.18 -25.49
CA PRO A 159 20.23 -26.53 -24.24
C PRO A 159 20.04 -25.01 -24.37
N VAL A 160 19.49 -24.38 -23.33
CA VAL A 160 19.34 -22.92 -23.28
C VAL A 160 20.72 -22.28 -23.13
N SER A 161 20.94 -21.16 -23.81
CA SER A 161 22.19 -20.40 -23.69
C SER A 161 22.42 -19.96 -22.23
N VAL A 162 23.63 -20.21 -21.73
CA VAL A 162 24.06 -19.81 -20.37
C VAL A 162 23.95 -18.30 -20.18
N VAL A 163 24.19 -17.51 -21.24
CA VAL A 163 24.08 -16.03 -21.20
C VAL A 163 22.66 -15.58 -20.86
N ARG A 164 21.65 -16.23 -21.47
CA ARG A 164 20.25 -15.91 -21.20
C ARG A 164 19.89 -16.19 -19.74
N ILE A 165 20.37 -17.31 -19.18
CA ILE A 165 20.12 -17.68 -17.78
C ILE A 165 20.77 -16.68 -16.82
N ILE A 166 22.02 -16.31 -17.07
CA ILE A 166 22.72 -15.29 -16.26
C ILE A 166 21.96 -13.97 -16.31
N LEU A 167 21.50 -13.53 -17.48
CA LEU A 167 20.78 -12.26 -17.63
C LEU A 167 19.43 -12.29 -16.91
N GLU A 168 18.62 -13.34 -17.10
CA GLU A 168 17.32 -13.47 -16.43
C GLU A 168 17.47 -13.55 -14.90
N ASP A 169 18.46 -14.29 -14.39
CA ASP A 169 18.70 -14.46 -12.96
C ASP A 169 19.29 -13.18 -12.33
N MET A 170 20.21 -12.48 -13.03
CA MET A 170 20.73 -11.17 -12.62
C MET A 170 19.61 -10.13 -12.54
N LEU A 171 18.79 -10.03 -13.58
CA LEU A 171 17.69 -9.06 -13.64
C LEU A 171 16.71 -9.28 -12.50
N LEU A 172 16.33 -10.54 -12.25
CA LEU A 172 15.43 -10.90 -11.14
C LEU A 172 16.06 -10.54 -9.78
N SER A 173 17.31 -10.93 -9.55
CA SER A 173 18.02 -10.70 -8.29
C SER A 173 18.20 -9.21 -7.99
N ILE A 174 18.72 -8.45 -8.96
CA ILE A 174 18.92 -7.00 -8.83
C ILE A 174 17.60 -6.30 -8.56
N SER A 175 16.52 -6.67 -9.26
CA SER A 175 15.19 -6.08 -9.04
C SER A 175 14.64 -6.36 -7.64
N CYS A 176 14.82 -7.59 -7.13
CA CYS A 176 14.42 -7.95 -5.77
C CYS A 176 15.19 -7.12 -4.73
N PHE A 177 16.52 -7.04 -4.85
CA PHE A 177 17.34 -6.26 -3.92
C PHE A 177 17.10 -4.75 -4.06
N ALA A 178 16.83 -4.23 -5.25
CA ALA A 178 16.44 -2.83 -5.41
C ALA A 178 15.12 -2.54 -4.67
N CYS A 179 14.11 -3.41 -4.80
CA CYS A 179 12.85 -3.26 -4.08
C CYS A 179 13.04 -3.34 -2.56
N ALA A 180 13.78 -4.35 -2.06
CA ALA A 180 14.06 -4.48 -0.63
C ALA A 180 14.83 -3.26 -0.09
N GLY A 181 15.75 -2.70 -0.86
CA GLY A 181 16.49 -1.48 -0.51
C GLY A 181 15.59 -0.26 -0.42
N ALA A 182 14.64 -0.11 -1.35
CA ALA A 182 13.64 0.95 -1.32
C ALA A 182 12.69 0.83 -0.12
N PHE A 183 12.29 -0.39 0.27
CA PHE A 183 11.53 -0.62 1.50
C PHE A 183 12.34 -0.28 2.75
N ILE A 184 13.63 -0.66 2.81
CA ILE A 184 14.52 -0.28 3.92
C ILE A 184 14.67 1.25 3.99
N TRP A 185 14.86 1.90 2.84
CA TRP A 185 14.96 3.36 2.77
C TRP A 185 13.73 4.04 3.34
N PHE A 186 12.53 3.58 2.94
CA PHE A 186 11.27 4.08 3.47
C PHE A 186 11.15 3.87 4.98
N ASN A 187 11.46 2.68 5.47
CA ASN A 187 11.38 2.35 6.90
C ASN A 187 12.34 3.17 7.78
N LEU A 188 13.44 3.66 7.21
CA LEU A 188 14.45 4.48 7.92
C LEU A 188 14.23 6.00 7.79
N THR A 189 13.23 6.44 7.02
CA THR A 189 13.00 7.85 6.74
C THR A 189 11.59 8.28 7.13
N THR A 190 11.36 9.58 7.26
CA THR A 190 10.03 10.14 7.53
C THR A 190 9.26 10.30 6.21
N PRO A 191 8.18 9.55 5.95
CA PRO A 191 7.41 9.65 4.70
C PRO A 191 6.48 10.84 4.59
N VAL A 192 5.91 11.30 5.71
CA VAL A 192 4.91 12.36 5.72
C VAL A 192 5.18 13.26 6.91
N HIS A 193 5.08 14.57 6.68
CA HIS A 193 4.99 15.52 7.79
C HIS A 193 3.86 16.52 7.56
N ALA A 194 3.23 16.93 8.66
CA ALA A 194 2.27 18.01 8.68
C ALA A 194 3.01 19.33 8.95
N SER A 195 2.86 20.30 8.06
CA SER A 195 3.36 21.66 8.25
C SER A 195 2.20 22.63 8.46
N LEU A 196 2.22 23.37 9.56
CA LEU A 196 1.27 24.45 9.84
C LEU A 196 1.87 25.75 9.33
N GLY A 197 1.11 26.50 8.52
CA GLY A 197 1.56 27.77 7.95
C GLY A 197 2.83 27.68 7.09
N GLY A 198 3.14 26.52 6.51
CA GLY A 198 4.28 26.31 5.60
C GLY A 198 5.66 26.25 6.26
N GLU A 199 5.85 26.79 7.46
CA GLU A 199 7.15 26.85 8.14
C GLU A 199 7.24 25.99 9.39
N LEU A 200 6.11 25.71 10.06
CA LEU A 200 6.09 24.99 11.32
C LEU A 200 5.85 23.50 11.08
N HIS A 201 6.92 22.71 11.08
CA HIS A 201 6.84 21.25 11.04
C HIS A 201 6.37 20.73 12.40
N ILE A 202 5.06 20.51 12.53
CA ILE A 202 4.45 20.11 13.80
C ILE A 202 4.66 18.62 14.05
N TYR A 203 4.60 17.81 12.99
CA TYR A 203 4.60 16.36 13.14
C TYR A 203 5.22 15.65 11.95
N GLY A 204 6.17 14.74 12.17
CA GLY A 204 6.62 13.74 11.21
C GLY A 204 6.42 12.32 11.77
N PHE A 205 5.93 11.40 10.95
CA PHE A 205 5.72 10.00 11.33
C PHE A 205 6.65 9.10 10.55
N THR A 206 7.37 8.20 11.22
CA THR A 206 7.88 6.99 10.55
C THR A 206 6.81 5.90 10.56
N LEU A 207 6.97 4.87 9.72
CA LEU A 207 6.09 3.69 9.76
C LEU A 207 6.12 3.04 11.15
N MET A 208 7.30 2.94 11.77
CA MET A 208 7.46 2.34 13.09
C MET A 208 6.76 3.16 14.18
N ASP A 209 6.90 4.50 14.13
CA ASP A 209 6.18 5.38 15.06
C ASP A 209 4.67 5.18 14.91
N THR A 210 4.17 5.10 13.68
CA THR A 210 2.74 4.86 13.41
C THR A 210 2.25 3.54 13.99
N VAL A 211 3.03 2.46 13.87
CA VAL A 211 2.72 1.14 14.46
C VAL A 211 2.71 1.23 15.99
N CYS A 212 3.73 1.81 16.61
CA CYS A 212 3.79 2.00 18.07
C CYS A 212 2.64 2.86 18.58
N HIS A 213 2.31 3.94 17.87
CA HIS A 213 1.20 4.82 18.25
C HIS A 213 -0.15 4.11 18.16
N PHE A 214 -0.42 3.34 17.11
CA PHE A 214 -1.62 2.54 17.06
C PHE A 214 -1.67 1.46 18.15
N TRP A 215 -0.51 0.95 18.57
CA TRP A 215 -0.44 0.04 19.70
C TRP A 215 -0.85 0.73 21.01
N ASP A 216 -0.29 1.91 21.29
CA ASP A 216 -0.52 2.67 22.53
C ASP A 216 -1.95 3.20 22.63
N ILE A 217 -2.59 3.53 21.52
CA ILE A 217 -4.00 3.95 21.45
C ILE A 217 -4.96 2.76 21.73
N GLY A 218 -4.46 1.53 21.82
CA GLY A 218 -5.26 0.33 22.04
C GLY A 218 -5.78 -0.29 20.74
N MET A 219 -5.31 0.18 19.57
CA MET A 219 -5.61 -0.40 18.26
C MET A 219 -4.63 -1.52 17.91
N GLN A 220 -4.40 -2.42 18.86
CA GLN A 220 -3.44 -3.52 18.72
C GLN A 220 -3.64 -4.36 17.45
N PRO A 221 -4.88 -4.72 17.03
CA PRO A 221 -5.07 -5.48 15.79
C PRO A 221 -4.58 -4.73 14.56
N LEU A 222 -4.88 -3.42 14.45
CA LEU A 222 -4.46 -2.63 13.29
C LEU A 222 -2.94 -2.44 13.26
N SER A 223 -2.35 -2.15 14.42
CA SER A 223 -0.89 -2.04 14.58
C SER A 223 -0.19 -3.32 14.10
N VAL A 224 -0.68 -4.49 14.54
CA VAL A 224 -0.16 -5.80 14.09
C VAL A 224 -0.35 -5.99 12.58
N PHE A 225 -1.50 -5.60 12.02
CA PHE A 225 -1.74 -5.70 10.58
C PHE A 225 -0.80 -4.83 9.75
N LEU A 226 -0.60 -3.57 10.16
CA LEU A 226 0.32 -2.65 9.50
C LEU A 226 1.76 -3.13 9.61
N PHE A 227 2.18 -3.57 10.79
CA PHE A 227 3.51 -4.15 10.98
C PHE A 227 3.70 -5.41 10.12
N LEU A 228 2.74 -6.31 10.10
CA LEU A 228 2.86 -7.55 9.33
C LEU A 228 2.89 -7.29 7.82
N PHE A 229 1.98 -6.48 7.28
CA PHE A 229 1.82 -6.32 5.83
C PHE A 229 2.70 -5.24 5.20
N SER A 230 3.11 -4.23 5.97
CA SER A 230 3.88 -3.10 5.46
C SER A 230 5.36 -3.20 5.84
N TYR A 231 5.66 -3.80 7.00
CA TYR A 231 7.04 -4.02 7.43
C TYR A 231 7.53 -5.42 7.07
N ILE A 232 6.91 -6.51 7.53
CA ILE A 232 7.45 -7.87 7.37
C ILE A 232 7.20 -8.45 5.97
N TRP A 233 5.96 -8.38 5.50
CA TRP A 233 5.49 -9.09 4.30
C TRP A 233 6.26 -8.77 3.02
N PRO A 234 6.64 -7.51 2.70
CA PRO A 234 7.39 -7.20 1.49
C PRO A 234 8.71 -7.97 1.42
N TYR A 235 9.42 -8.10 2.54
CA TYR A 235 10.69 -8.86 2.60
C TYR A 235 10.46 -10.36 2.47
N VAL A 236 9.46 -10.92 3.18
CA VAL A 236 9.09 -12.34 3.05
C VAL A 236 8.76 -12.67 1.60
N LYS A 237 7.95 -11.84 0.95
CA LYS A 237 7.58 -11.97 -0.47
C LYS A 237 8.82 -12.02 -1.37
N LEU A 238 9.73 -11.03 -1.25
CA LEU A 238 10.93 -10.94 -2.09
C LEU A 238 11.89 -12.12 -1.84
N THR A 239 12.10 -12.51 -0.58
CA THR A 239 12.94 -13.66 -0.23
C THR A 239 12.34 -14.96 -0.76
N CYS A 240 11.02 -15.16 -0.65
CA CYS A 240 10.37 -16.32 -1.25
C CYS A 240 10.50 -16.33 -2.78
N MET A 241 10.40 -15.17 -3.45
CA MET A 241 10.63 -15.09 -4.90
C MET A 241 12.05 -15.52 -5.26
N LEU A 242 13.07 -15.00 -4.58
CA LEU A 242 14.47 -15.40 -4.81
C LEU A 242 14.70 -16.89 -4.51
N LEU A 243 14.14 -17.39 -3.41
CA LEU A 243 14.27 -18.79 -3.01
C LEU A 243 13.60 -19.73 -4.04
N PHE A 244 12.35 -19.48 -4.42
CA PHE A 244 11.62 -20.39 -5.33
C PHE A 244 12.10 -20.28 -6.77
N ALA A 245 12.43 -19.08 -7.24
CA ALA A 245 12.93 -18.88 -8.60
C ALA A 245 14.40 -19.33 -8.70
N LEU A 246 15.31 -18.73 -7.95
CA LEU A 246 16.74 -18.96 -8.13
C LEU A 246 17.20 -20.24 -7.41
N VAL A 247 16.88 -20.40 -6.12
CA VAL A 247 17.45 -21.48 -5.30
C VAL A 247 16.74 -22.82 -5.49
N LEU A 248 15.43 -22.85 -5.71
CA LEU A 248 14.67 -24.09 -5.89
C LEU A 248 14.36 -24.38 -7.36
N GLN A 249 14.42 -23.38 -8.24
CA GLN A 249 14.07 -23.48 -9.66
C GLN A 249 12.67 -24.09 -9.89
N ARG A 250 11.73 -23.77 -9.00
CA ARG A 250 10.34 -24.26 -8.99
C ARG A 250 9.35 -23.08 -9.07
N PRO A 251 9.28 -22.36 -10.21
CA PRO A 251 8.44 -21.17 -10.36
C PRO A 251 6.93 -21.51 -10.31
N HIS A 252 6.55 -22.77 -10.52
CA HIS A 252 5.16 -23.21 -10.50
C HIS A 252 4.63 -23.63 -9.13
N ALA A 253 5.45 -23.49 -8.07
CA ALA A 253 4.99 -23.73 -6.72
C ALA A 253 3.69 -22.96 -6.48
N ARG A 254 2.65 -23.67 -6.02
CA ARG A 254 1.36 -23.04 -5.67
C ARG A 254 1.57 -21.91 -4.66
N ILE A 255 2.53 -22.11 -3.76
CA ILE A 255 2.98 -21.14 -2.77
C ILE A 255 3.38 -19.82 -3.42
N LEU A 256 4.18 -19.82 -4.51
CA LEU A 256 4.62 -18.59 -5.17
C LEU A 256 3.45 -17.79 -5.76
N ARG A 257 2.45 -18.49 -6.33
CA ARG A 257 1.20 -17.85 -6.79
C ARG A 257 0.44 -17.22 -5.62
N ILE A 258 0.25 -17.95 -4.53
CA ILE A 258 -0.45 -17.43 -3.34
C ILE A 258 0.28 -16.19 -2.79
N ILE A 259 1.62 -16.25 -2.69
CA ILE A 259 2.44 -15.12 -2.25
C ILE A 259 2.28 -13.91 -3.17
N ASP A 260 2.25 -14.11 -4.49
CA ASP A 260 2.01 -13.02 -5.45
C ASP A 260 0.60 -12.41 -5.30
N TYR A 261 -0.43 -13.24 -5.13
CA TYR A 261 -1.81 -12.79 -4.87
C TYR A 261 -1.93 -11.99 -3.57
N VAL A 262 -1.32 -12.46 -2.49
CA VAL A 262 -1.31 -11.74 -1.19
C VAL A 262 -0.38 -10.52 -1.24
N GLY A 263 0.50 -10.43 -2.24
CA GLY A 263 1.38 -9.29 -2.48
C GLY A 263 0.68 -7.93 -2.62
N LYS A 264 -0.63 -7.91 -2.93
CA LYS A 264 -1.43 -6.67 -2.95
C LYS A 264 -1.62 -6.02 -1.58
N PHE A 265 -1.51 -6.80 -0.49
CA PHE A 265 -1.65 -6.26 0.87
C PHE A 265 -0.52 -5.31 1.25
N SER A 266 0.58 -5.26 0.50
CA SER A 266 1.61 -4.22 0.67
C SER A 266 1.11 -2.80 0.36
N PHE A 267 -0.02 -2.64 -0.35
CA PHE A 267 -0.67 -1.32 -0.54
C PHE A 267 -1.44 -0.82 0.69
N LEU A 268 -1.60 -1.64 1.74
CA LEU A 268 -2.39 -1.31 2.92
C LEU A 268 -1.91 -0.01 3.58
N ASP A 269 -0.61 0.15 3.81
CA ASP A 269 -0.06 1.38 4.40
C ASP A 269 -0.38 2.62 3.57
N THR A 270 -0.15 2.54 2.26
CA THR A 270 -0.44 3.64 1.33
C THR A 270 -1.90 4.04 1.40
N PHE A 271 -2.81 3.06 1.45
CA PHE A 271 -4.24 3.31 1.53
C PHE A 271 -4.66 3.86 2.89
N VAL A 272 -4.12 3.36 4.00
CA VAL A 272 -4.40 3.88 5.34
C VAL A 272 -3.97 5.33 5.46
N ILE A 273 -2.72 5.66 5.10
CA ILE A 273 -2.22 7.04 5.11
C ILE A 273 -3.09 7.95 4.23
N HIS A 274 -3.45 7.48 3.04
CA HIS A 274 -4.25 8.27 2.10
C HIS A 274 -5.69 8.52 2.57
N VAL A 275 -6.33 7.53 3.23
CA VAL A 275 -7.67 7.70 3.83
C VAL A 275 -7.64 8.61 5.06
N MET A 276 -6.56 8.58 5.83
CA MET A 276 -6.40 9.42 7.02
C MET A 276 -6.06 10.88 6.70
N LEU A 277 -5.36 11.13 5.59
CA LEU A 277 -4.86 12.46 5.24
C LEU A 277 -5.95 13.55 5.14
N PRO A 278 -7.11 13.33 4.49
CA PRO A 278 -8.19 14.31 4.46
C PRO A 278 -8.83 14.58 5.83
N GLY A 279 -8.67 13.66 6.79
CA GLY A 279 -9.08 13.86 8.18
C GLY A 279 -8.12 14.75 8.98
N ILE A 280 -6.89 14.94 8.48
CA ILE A 280 -5.88 15.82 9.08
C ILE A 280 -5.77 17.15 8.32
N PHE A 281 -6.08 17.15 7.02
CA PHE A 281 -5.93 18.30 6.15
C PHE A 281 -7.03 19.36 6.38
N ILE A 282 -6.64 20.46 7.02
CA ILE A 282 -7.44 21.68 7.13
C ILE A 282 -6.86 22.67 6.09
N PRO A 283 -7.56 22.93 4.97
CA PRO A 283 -7.02 23.68 3.83
C PRO A 283 -6.40 25.04 4.17
N GLU A 284 -6.86 25.66 5.25
CA GLU A 284 -6.45 27.01 5.67
C GLU A 284 -5.36 27.03 6.74
N LEU A 285 -5.17 25.94 7.49
CA LEU A 285 -4.28 25.93 8.65
C LEU A 285 -2.97 25.19 8.37
N GLY A 286 -3.03 24.05 7.67
CA GLY A 286 -1.86 23.19 7.52
C GLY A 286 -1.85 22.37 6.25
N GLY A 287 -0.71 22.36 5.58
CA GLY A 287 -0.43 21.49 4.45
C GLY A 287 0.15 20.17 4.93
N VAL A 288 -0.26 19.07 4.32
CA VAL A 288 0.46 17.80 4.48
C VAL A 288 1.45 17.67 3.33
N VAL A 289 2.74 17.64 3.66
CA VAL A 289 3.80 17.51 2.67
C VAL A 289 4.26 16.06 2.65
N ILE A 290 4.06 15.43 1.50
CA ILE A 290 4.50 14.06 1.24
C ILE A 290 5.97 14.08 0.82
N LEU A 291 6.83 13.34 1.54
CA LEU A 291 8.26 13.28 1.25
C LEU A 291 8.58 12.28 0.11
N PRO A 292 9.76 12.43 -0.54
CA PRO A 292 10.24 11.52 -1.58
C PRO A 292 10.24 10.04 -1.18
N SER A 293 10.48 9.73 0.10
CA SER A 293 10.51 8.37 0.62
C SER A 293 9.17 7.64 0.47
N PHE A 294 8.04 8.32 0.60
CA PHE A 294 6.73 7.69 0.39
C PHE A 294 6.50 7.34 -1.09
N TYR A 295 6.95 8.18 -2.03
CA TYR A 295 6.90 7.85 -3.46
C TYR A 295 7.81 6.65 -3.79
N LEU A 296 8.99 6.57 -3.16
CA LEU A 296 9.86 5.39 -3.26
C LEU A 296 9.18 4.12 -2.75
N TYR A 297 8.42 4.19 -1.65
CA TYR A 297 7.64 3.06 -1.13
C TYR A 297 6.55 2.58 -2.09
N ILE A 298 5.80 3.51 -2.67
CA ILE A 298 4.76 3.19 -3.66
C ILE A 298 5.40 2.57 -4.91
N GLY A 299 6.49 3.15 -5.38
CA GLY A 299 7.27 2.62 -6.50
C GLY A 299 7.81 1.21 -6.21
N ALA A 300 8.35 0.98 -5.02
CA ALA A 300 8.81 -0.33 -4.58
C ALA A 300 7.67 -1.34 -4.51
N THR A 301 6.50 -0.93 -4.04
CA THR A 301 5.30 -1.77 -3.97
C THR A 301 4.84 -2.19 -5.36
N ILE A 302 4.69 -1.22 -6.29
CA ILE A 302 4.33 -1.45 -7.69
C ILE A 302 5.34 -2.38 -8.36
N THR A 303 6.64 -2.09 -8.23
CA THR A 303 7.71 -2.93 -8.78
C THR A 303 7.68 -4.33 -8.19
N SER A 304 7.40 -4.50 -6.89
CA SER A 304 7.30 -5.82 -6.27
C SER A 304 6.14 -6.65 -6.84
N VAL A 305 5.02 -6.03 -7.22
CA VAL A 305 3.87 -6.69 -7.84
C VAL A 305 4.16 -7.02 -9.31
N LEU A 306 4.86 -6.14 -10.04
CA LEU A 306 5.38 -6.45 -11.38
C LEU A 306 6.35 -7.63 -11.33
N LEU A 307 7.26 -7.62 -10.35
CA LEU A 307 8.29 -8.63 -10.19
C LEU A 307 7.70 -10.00 -9.86
N GLY A 308 6.67 -10.05 -9.02
CA GLY A 308 5.95 -11.29 -8.75
C GLY A 308 5.26 -11.86 -9.97
N ASN A 309 4.56 -11.02 -10.74
CA ASN A 309 3.97 -11.41 -12.01
C ASN A 309 5.01 -11.90 -13.01
N TYR A 310 6.14 -11.21 -13.12
CA TYR A 310 7.26 -11.60 -13.96
C TYR A 310 7.79 -12.98 -13.55
N THR A 311 8.04 -13.19 -12.26
CA THR A 311 8.57 -14.44 -11.70
C THR A 311 7.63 -15.62 -11.97
N VAL A 312 6.31 -15.43 -11.81
CA VAL A 312 5.33 -16.51 -11.98
C VAL A 312 5.07 -16.84 -13.46
N ARG A 313 5.12 -15.85 -14.37
CA ARG A 313 4.64 -16.00 -15.76
C ARG A 313 5.73 -16.04 -16.82
N LEU A 314 6.74 -15.19 -16.67
CA LEU A 314 7.71 -14.90 -17.73
C LEU A 314 9.05 -15.57 -17.44
N TRP A 315 9.46 -15.65 -16.18
CA TRP A 315 10.73 -16.25 -15.79
C TRP A 315 10.81 -17.71 -16.27
N ARG A 316 11.85 -18.00 -17.08
CA ARG A 316 12.12 -19.30 -17.72
C ARG A 316 10.97 -19.88 -18.57
N ARG A 317 10.12 -19.02 -19.14
CA ARG A 317 9.06 -19.45 -20.06
C ARG A 317 9.65 -20.20 -21.27
N GLY A 318 9.07 -21.36 -21.58
CA GLY A 318 9.50 -22.21 -22.72
C GLY A 318 10.69 -23.12 -22.42
N THR A 319 10.97 -23.41 -21.15
CA THR A 319 12.03 -24.34 -20.72
C THR A 319 11.46 -25.62 -20.12
N THR A 320 12.24 -26.71 -20.14
CA THR A 320 11.87 -28.03 -19.61
C THR A 320 11.59 -28.03 -18.12
N LEU A 321 12.06 -27.04 -17.37
CA LEU A 321 11.70 -26.83 -15.96
C LEU A 321 10.18 -26.62 -15.77
N MET A 322 9.46 -26.14 -16.80
CA MET A 322 8.00 -26.04 -16.75
C MET A 322 7.27 -27.38 -16.88
N LYS A 323 7.95 -28.47 -17.27
CA LYS A 323 7.33 -29.75 -17.59
C LYS A 323 7.92 -30.94 -16.83
N CYS A 324 8.19 -30.78 -15.53
CA CYS A 324 8.34 -31.93 -14.64
C CYS A 324 7.01 -32.20 -13.93
N GLY A 325 6.23 -33.12 -14.47
CA GLY A 325 5.04 -33.67 -13.81
C GLY A 325 3.71 -33.21 -14.40
N GLU A 326 3.37 -33.72 -15.58
CA GLU A 326 2.03 -34.27 -15.90
C GLU A 326 1.91 -34.55 -17.42
N GLY A 327 2.04 -35.82 -17.78
CA GLY A 327 1.80 -36.37 -19.13
C GLY A 327 3.10 -36.58 -19.92
N GLY A 328 3.75 -37.75 -19.90
CA GLY A 328 3.14 -39.06 -19.75
C GLY A 328 2.28 -39.43 -20.96
N LEU A 329 2.81 -39.22 -22.17
CA LEU A 329 2.82 -40.12 -23.32
C LEU A 329 3.29 -39.35 -24.56
N GLY A 330 4.53 -39.64 -24.95
CA GLY A 330 5.11 -39.33 -26.24
C GLY A 330 6.56 -39.82 -26.26
N PRO A 331 7.02 -40.58 -27.27
CA PRO A 331 6.31 -41.30 -28.33
C PRO A 331 6.57 -42.83 -28.27
N GLN A 332 5.60 -43.66 -28.66
CA GLN A 332 6.01 -44.82 -29.45
C GLN A 332 6.37 -44.22 -30.81
N CYS A 333 7.66 -44.03 -31.07
CA CYS A 333 8.14 -44.08 -32.44
C CYS A 333 7.80 -45.48 -32.90
N GLY A 334 6.79 -45.59 -33.78
CA GLY A 334 6.64 -46.78 -34.59
C GLY A 334 7.90 -46.94 -35.40
N ASP A 335 8.42 -48.15 -35.35
CA ASP A 335 9.49 -48.66 -36.17
C ASP A 335 9.04 -48.59 -37.64
N ASP A 336 9.46 -47.55 -38.37
CA ASP A 336 9.72 -47.68 -39.79
C ASP A 336 11.22 -47.93 -39.92
N GLU A 337 11.55 -49.17 -40.28
CA GLU A 337 12.89 -49.67 -40.56
C GLU A 337 13.64 -48.71 -41.50
N VAL A 338 14.71 -48.08 -41.00
CA VAL A 338 15.78 -47.56 -41.84
C VAL A 338 17.08 -48.20 -41.40
N SER A 339 17.67 -48.91 -42.37
CA SER A 339 18.84 -49.75 -42.29
C SER A 339 19.99 -49.22 -41.44
N GLU A 340 20.57 -50.19 -40.73
CA GLU A 340 21.95 -50.29 -40.29
C GLU A 340 22.95 -49.36 -40.99
N GLY A 341 23.67 -48.59 -40.18
CA GLY A 341 25.02 -48.16 -40.54
C GLY A 341 25.43 -46.82 -39.98
N SER A 342 25.80 -46.77 -38.69
CA SER A 342 27.02 -46.10 -38.19
C SER A 342 26.93 -45.71 -36.70
N ARG A 343 27.40 -46.63 -35.87
CA ARG A 343 28.44 -46.44 -34.84
C ARG A 343 28.69 -44.99 -34.38
N TRP A 344 28.03 -44.55 -33.31
CA TRP A 344 28.63 -43.65 -32.31
C TRP A 344 28.15 -43.99 -30.89
N ASN A 345 29.09 -44.55 -30.12
CA ASN A 345 29.04 -44.67 -28.67
C ASN A 345 28.99 -43.27 -28.04
N VAL A 346 27.92 -42.95 -27.30
CA VAL A 346 27.97 -41.98 -26.21
C VAL A 346 27.08 -42.48 -25.08
N CYS A 347 27.70 -42.66 -23.91
CA CYS A 347 27.10 -43.18 -22.68
C CYS A 347 25.94 -42.29 -22.19
N ASN A 348 24.83 -42.92 -21.80
CA ASN A 348 23.89 -42.33 -20.86
C ASN A 348 24.29 -42.69 -19.43
N PRO A 349 24.25 -41.75 -18.48
CA PRO A 349 24.61 -42.00 -17.09
C PRO A 349 23.56 -42.88 -16.41
N LEU A 350 24.05 -43.89 -15.68
CA LEU A 350 23.30 -44.66 -14.69
C LEU A 350 22.61 -43.70 -13.71
N TYR A 351 21.28 -43.79 -13.61
CA TYR A 351 20.60 -43.61 -12.33
C TYR A 351 20.30 -45.00 -11.80
N LEU A 352 21.03 -45.35 -10.74
CA LEU A 352 20.81 -46.48 -9.87
C LEU A 352 19.62 -46.11 -8.96
N GLU A 353 18.48 -46.75 -9.15
CA GLU A 353 17.53 -46.97 -8.06
C GLU A 353 17.32 -48.47 -7.96
N ASP A 354 17.92 -49.03 -6.92
CA ASP A 354 17.64 -50.35 -6.40
C ASP A 354 16.16 -50.45 -6.05
N GLU A 355 15.44 -51.39 -6.66
CA GLU A 355 14.50 -52.19 -5.89
C GLU A 355 14.44 -53.61 -6.45
N VAL A 356 14.75 -54.52 -5.54
CA VAL A 356 14.98 -55.94 -5.66
C VAL A 356 13.65 -56.67 -5.48
N GLN A 357 13.33 -57.56 -6.44
CA GLN A 357 12.51 -58.79 -6.30
C GLN A 357 10.98 -58.60 -6.06
N LEU A 358 10.05 -59.48 -6.47
CA LEU A 358 10.07 -60.81 -7.09
C LEU A 358 8.66 -61.07 -7.69
N SER A 359 8.54 -62.18 -8.44
CA SER A 359 7.36 -62.82 -9.06
C SER A 359 7.01 -62.30 -10.46
N SER A 360 7.29 -62.99 -11.57
CA SER A 360 7.16 -64.42 -11.94
C SER A 360 5.71 -64.92 -11.94
N GLU A 361 5.01 -64.73 -13.07
CA GLU A 361 4.16 -65.77 -13.61
C GLU A 361 3.87 -65.57 -15.10
N SER A 362 3.61 -66.70 -15.74
CA SER A 362 3.80 -67.05 -17.14
C SER A 362 2.58 -66.85 -18.03
N SER A 363 2.90 -66.77 -19.34
CA SER A 363 2.10 -67.03 -20.53
C SER A 363 0.78 -67.81 -20.38
N ILE A 364 -0.25 -67.41 -21.14
CA ILE A 364 -1.06 -68.27 -22.03
C ILE A 364 -1.64 -67.43 -23.18
N ILE A 365 -1.50 -67.97 -24.39
CA ILE A 365 -2.07 -67.50 -25.64
C ILE A 365 -3.53 -67.99 -25.71
N SER A 366 -4.49 -67.11 -26.01
CA SER A 366 -5.74 -67.51 -26.64
C SER A 366 -6.20 -66.44 -27.62
N SER A 367 -6.16 -66.81 -28.90
CA SER A 367 -6.81 -66.13 -30.00
C SER A 367 -8.33 -66.16 -29.81
N ASP A 368 -8.98 -64.99 -29.75
CA ASP A 368 -10.40 -64.88 -30.03
C ASP A 368 -10.70 -63.60 -30.81
N ASN A 369 -10.97 -63.80 -32.10
CA ASN A 369 -11.62 -62.86 -32.99
C ASN A 369 -13.05 -62.64 -32.50
N SER A 370 -13.31 -61.55 -31.81
CA SER A 370 -14.67 -61.04 -31.63
C SER A 370 -14.73 -59.57 -32.06
N ASN A 371 -15.64 -59.31 -33.00
CA ASN A 371 -15.97 -58.02 -33.55
C ASN A 371 -16.43 -57.06 -32.45
N PHE A 372 -15.49 -56.37 -31.82
CA PHE A 372 -15.78 -55.40 -30.78
C PHE A 372 -16.25 -54.11 -31.43
N ALA A 373 -17.57 -53.97 -31.49
CA ALA A 373 -18.27 -52.76 -31.91
C ALA A 373 -17.55 -51.52 -31.38
N THR A 374 -17.01 -50.73 -32.32
CA THR A 374 -16.41 -49.43 -32.10
C THR A 374 -17.45 -48.54 -31.43
N LYS A 375 -17.46 -48.55 -30.09
CA LYS A 375 -18.33 -47.72 -29.26
C LYS A 375 -17.93 -46.28 -29.51
N VAL A 376 -18.63 -45.65 -30.45
CA VAL A 376 -18.51 -44.25 -30.86
C VAL A 376 -18.42 -43.42 -29.59
N ARG A 377 -17.21 -42.90 -29.35
CA ARG A 377 -16.89 -42.07 -28.22
C ARG A 377 -17.81 -40.85 -28.30
N PRO A 378 -18.63 -40.53 -27.28
CA PRO A 378 -19.49 -39.37 -27.33
C PRO A 378 -18.60 -38.15 -27.56
N GLU A 379 -18.80 -37.47 -28.70
CA GLU A 379 -18.19 -36.19 -28.97
C GLU A 379 -18.45 -35.30 -27.76
N ILE A 380 -17.36 -34.94 -27.06
CA ILE A 380 -17.40 -33.96 -25.99
C ILE A 380 -17.77 -32.66 -26.70
N SER A 381 -19.09 -32.40 -26.73
CA SER A 381 -19.72 -31.19 -27.23
C SER A 381 -18.88 -30.00 -26.80
N LYS A 382 -18.30 -29.32 -27.80
CA LYS A 382 -17.55 -28.08 -27.61
C LYS A 382 -18.54 -27.07 -27.03
N SER A 383 -18.59 -26.96 -25.70
CA SER A 383 -19.33 -25.88 -25.02
C SER A 383 -18.93 -24.58 -25.73
N PRO A 384 -19.86 -23.87 -26.37
CA PRO A 384 -19.50 -22.84 -27.31
C PRO A 384 -18.74 -21.75 -26.57
N MET A 385 -17.57 -21.39 -27.08
CA MET A 385 -16.73 -20.29 -26.56
C MET A 385 -17.52 -19.01 -26.26
N LYS A 386 -18.66 -18.84 -26.95
CA LYS A 386 -19.68 -17.80 -26.71
C LYS A 386 -20.20 -17.78 -25.28
N GLU A 387 -20.57 -18.91 -24.67
CA GLU A 387 -21.14 -18.95 -23.31
C GLU A 387 -20.20 -18.38 -22.26
N ARG A 388 -18.90 -18.74 -22.32
CA ARG A 388 -17.90 -18.22 -21.37
C ARG A 388 -17.70 -16.72 -21.50
N TRP A 389 -17.82 -16.20 -22.72
CA TRP A 389 -17.69 -14.77 -22.98
C TRP A 389 -18.88 -14.01 -22.39
N TYR A 390 -20.11 -14.48 -22.60
CA TYR A 390 -21.31 -13.87 -21.99
C TYR A 390 -21.22 -13.82 -20.46
N VAL A 391 -20.80 -14.91 -19.81
CA VAL A 391 -20.65 -14.94 -18.34
C VAL A 391 -19.63 -13.90 -17.86
N ASN A 392 -18.48 -13.77 -18.52
CA ASN A 392 -17.48 -12.77 -18.14
C ASN A 392 -17.98 -11.33 -18.38
N VAL A 393 -18.74 -11.08 -19.45
CA VAL A 393 -19.35 -9.76 -19.70
C VAL A 393 -20.36 -9.41 -18.60
N ILE A 394 -21.21 -10.34 -18.19
CA ILE A 394 -22.16 -10.13 -17.09
C ILE A 394 -21.41 -9.80 -15.79
N ILE A 395 -20.39 -10.60 -15.43
CA ILE A 395 -19.58 -10.37 -14.23
C ILE A 395 -18.90 -8.99 -14.31
N PHE A 396 -18.35 -8.62 -15.47
CA PHE A 396 -17.76 -7.30 -15.70
C PHE A 396 -18.77 -6.17 -15.50
N CYS A 397 -19.98 -6.27 -16.05
CA CYS A 397 -21.02 -5.27 -15.86
C CYS A 397 -21.41 -5.13 -14.39
N VAL A 398 -21.61 -6.25 -13.67
CA VAL A 398 -21.91 -6.24 -12.23
C VAL A 398 -20.79 -5.56 -11.45
N MET A 399 -19.54 -5.92 -11.74
CA MET A 399 -18.37 -5.36 -11.08
C MET A 399 -18.27 -3.84 -11.35
N LEU A 400 -18.44 -3.42 -12.61
CA LEU A 400 -18.44 -2.01 -13.01
C LEU A 400 -19.55 -1.22 -12.31
N SER A 401 -20.77 -1.75 -12.26
CA SER A 401 -21.91 -1.15 -11.56
C SER A 401 -21.68 -1.00 -10.06
N CYS A 402 -20.88 -1.88 -9.44
CA CYS A 402 -20.54 -1.79 -8.03
C CYS A 402 -19.44 -0.75 -7.74
N LEU A 403 -18.45 -0.60 -8.62
CA LEU A 403 -17.34 0.34 -8.39
C LEU A 403 -17.67 1.78 -8.80
N LEU A 404 -18.39 1.97 -9.91
CA LEU A 404 -18.61 3.28 -10.52
C LEU A 404 -19.26 4.29 -9.54
N PRO A 405 -20.28 3.92 -8.73
CA PRO A 405 -20.87 4.84 -7.76
C PRO A 405 -19.87 5.41 -6.75
N ALA A 406 -18.90 4.64 -6.27
CA ALA A 406 -17.92 5.11 -5.28
C ALA A 406 -16.96 6.17 -5.83
N TRP A 407 -16.76 6.22 -7.15
CA TRP A 407 -15.92 7.22 -7.81
C TRP A 407 -16.60 8.58 -7.95
N PHE A 408 -17.90 8.58 -8.23
CA PHE A 408 -18.64 9.81 -8.56
C PHE A 408 -19.51 10.31 -7.41
N LEU A 409 -19.98 9.43 -6.53
CA LEU A 409 -20.79 9.79 -5.38
C LEU A 409 -19.93 9.85 -4.11
N PRO A 410 -20.30 10.70 -3.13
CA PRO A 410 -19.69 10.71 -1.82
C PRO A 410 -19.67 9.32 -1.18
N CYS A 411 -18.48 8.83 -0.82
CA CYS A 411 -18.31 7.55 -0.15
C CYS A 411 -17.91 7.70 1.32
N LEU A 412 -17.33 8.85 1.69
CA LEU A 412 -16.94 9.18 3.06
C LEU A 412 -17.50 10.54 3.43
N ARG A 413 -18.10 10.64 4.62
CA ARG A 413 -18.50 11.91 5.23
C ARG A 413 -17.68 12.11 6.48
N CYS A 414 -16.86 13.16 6.50
CA CYS A 414 -16.12 13.57 7.69
C CYS A 414 -16.88 14.71 8.37
N ARG A 415 -17.22 14.51 9.63
CA ARG A 415 -17.76 15.54 10.52
C ARG A 415 -16.61 16.08 11.36
N MET A 416 -16.36 17.37 11.25
CA MET A 416 -15.41 18.07 12.10
C MET A 416 -16.14 18.56 13.35
N GLY A 417 -15.54 18.41 14.52
CA GLY A 417 -16.02 18.96 15.79
C GLY A 417 -14.96 19.83 16.46
N GLY A 418 -15.30 20.37 17.62
CA GLY A 418 -14.46 21.35 18.33
C GLY A 418 -14.67 22.77 17.79
N ILE A 419 -13.58 23.54 17.67
CA ILE A 419 -13.58 24.93 17.20
C ILE A 419 -13.47 25.00 15.66
N ALA A 420 -12.96 23.93 15.02
CA ALA A 420 -12.77 23.90 13.57
C ALA A 420 -14.02 24.13 12.70
N PRO A 421 -15.26 23.79 13.11
CA PRO A 421 -16.46 24.15 12.36
C PRO A 421 -16.68 25.67 12.18
N LEU A 422 -15.99 26.51 12.97
CA LEU A 422 -16.04 27.98 12.81
C LEU A 422 -15.20 28.45 11.61
N ILE A 423 -14.23 27.65 11.18
CA ILE A 423 -13.30 27.97 10.09
C ILE A 423 -13.65 27.16 8.84
N THR A 424 -14.12 25.93 9.02
CA THR A 424 -14.42 24.97 7.95
C THR A 424 -15.85 24.45 8.08
N SER A 425 -16.45 23.99 6.97
CA SER A 425 -17.80 23.42 7.02
C SER A 425 -17.86 22.22 7.98
N GLU A 426 -18.91 22.15 8.81
CA GLU A 426 -19.09 21.05 9.80
C GLU A 426 -19.01 19.66 9.14
N TYR A 427 -19.51 19.56 7.90
CA TYR A 427 -19.47 18.34 7.11
C TYR A 427 -18.63 18.55 5.86
N LYS A 428 -17.80 17.55 5.56
CA LYS A 428 -17.11 17.44 4.29
C LYS A 428 -17.30 16.05 3.73
N GLU A 429 -17.81 16.00 2.52
CA GLU A 429 -18.08 14.77 1.79
C GLU A 429 -16.98 14.56 0.75
N TYR A 430 -16.48 13.33 0.67
CA TYR A 430 -15.42 12.94 -0.24
C TYR A 430 -15.92 11.79 -1.12
N SER A 431 -15.92 12.00 -2.44
CA SER A 431 -15.93 10.89 -3.39
C SER A 431 -14.53 10.30 -3.52
N LEU A 432 -14.41 9.07 -4.02
CA LEU A 432 -13.10 8.43 -4.20
C LEU A 432 -12.24 9.20 -5.22
N TYR A 433 -12.86 9.82 -6.23
CA TYR A 433 -12.19 10.75 -7.15
C TYR A 433 -11.58 11.95 -6.40
N GLN A 434 -12.36 12.62 -5.55
CA GLN A 434 -11.89 13.76 -4.78
C GLN A 434 -10.79 13.36 -3.79
N LEU A 435 -10.97 12.24 -3.10
CA LEU A 435 -9.99 11.68 -2.18
C LEU A 435 -8.64 11.49 -2.86
N CYS A 436 -8.64 10.83 -4.03
CA CYS A 436 -7.43 10.55 -4.80
C CYS A 436 -6.79 11.81 -5.40
N ASN A 437 -7.60 12.77 -5.87
CA ASN A 437 -7.13 13.96 -6.57
C ASN A 437 -6.61 15.05 -5.60
N THR A 438 -7.02 15.03 -4.33
CA THR A 438 -6.66 16.08 -3.35
C THR A 438 -5.16 16.11 -3.03
N LEU A 439 -4.45 14.99 -3.18
CA LEU A 439 -3.09 14.84 -2.66
C LEU A 439 -2.01 14.95 -3.73
N ASN A 440 -2.04 14.08 -4.74
CA ASN A 440 -1.10 14.12 -5.86
C ASN A 440 -1.67 13.33 -7.05
N PRO A 441 -1.46 13.78 -8.30
CA PRO A 441 -1.88 13.04 -9.50
C PRO A 441 -1.30 11.62 -9.58
N VAL A 442 -0.12 11.37 -8.99
CA VAL A 442 0.48 10.02 -8.94
C VAL A 442 -0.40 9.05 -8.14
N PHE A 443 -0.93 9.47 -6.98
CA PHE A 443 -1.86 8.63 -6.21
C PHE A 443 -3.11 8.34 -7.01
N PHE A 444 -3.65 9.34 -7.69
CA PHE A 444 -4.81 9.16 -8.54
C PHE A 444 -4.61 8.06 -9.58
N VAL A 445 -3.48 8.07 -10.30
CA VAL A 445 -3.19 7.02 -11.30
C VAL A 445 -3.08 5.65 -10.65
N VAL A 446 -2.36 5.53 -9.53
CA VAL A 446 -2.16 4.24 -8.84
C VAL A 446 -3.49 3.71 -8.30
N PHE A 447 -4.30 4.56 -7.67
CA PHE A 447 -5.59 4.17 -7.09
C PHE A 447 -6.60 3.86 -8.18
N PHE A 448 -6.69 4.68 -9.23
CA PHE A 448 -7.56 4.40 -10.37
C PHE A 448 -7.19 3.08 -11.04
N PHE A 449 -5.90 2.80 -11.19
CA PHE A 449 -5.47 1.52 -11.73
C PHE A 449 -5.81 0.34 -10.81
N THR A 450 -5.43 0.40 -9.53
CA THR A 450 -5.56 -0.73 -8.59
C THR A 450 -6.99 -0.97 -8.11
N LEU A 451 -7.79 0.09 -7.99
CA LEU A 451 -9.14 0.05 -7.46
C LEU A 451 -10.23 0.00 -8.54
N PHE A 452 -9.93 0.41 -9.78
CA PHE A 452 -10.93 0.43 -10.86
C PHE A 452 -10.49 -0.41 -12.07
N ILE A 453 -9.37 -0.08 -12.71
CA ILE A 453 -8.97 -0.76 -13.97
C ILE A 453 -8.65 -2.24 -13.73
N ALA A 454 -7.87 -2.57 -12.70
CA ALA A 454 -7.44 -3.93 -12.40
C ALA A 454 -8.62 -4.89 -12.10
N PRO A 455 -9.56 -4.59 -11.17
CA PRO A 455 -10.72 -5.45 -10.93
C PRO A 455 -11.61 -5.60 -12.16
N CYS A 456 -11.89 -4.50 -12.87
CA CYS A 456 -12.66 -4.51 -14.12
C CYS A 456 -12.00 -5.38 -15.20
N GLY A 457 -10.70 -5.18 -15.45
CA GLY A 457 -9.97 -5.94 -16.45
C GLY A 457 -9.87 -7.43 -16.12
N TYR A 458 -9.67 -7.76 -14.84
CA TYR A 458 -9.67 -9.15 -14.38
C TYR A 458 -11.04 -9.83 -14.58
N ALA A 459 -12.14 -9.12 -14.29
CA ALA A 459 -13.50 -9.61 -14.52
C ALA A 459 -13.81 -9.83 -16.01
N LEU A 460 -13.36 -8.93 -16.89
CA LEU A 460 -13.63 -8.97 -18.33
C LEU A 460 -13.00 -10.20 -19.01
N SER A 461 -11.74 -10.52 -18.68
CA SER A 461 -11.03 -11.63 -19.32
C SER A 461 -10.04 -12.31 -18.40
N ARG A 462 -10.56 -13.25 -17.59
CA ARG A 462 -9.76 -14.07 -16.66
C ARG A 462 -8.55 -14.75 -17.31
N LYS A 463 -8.69 -15.24 -18.55
CA LYS A 463 -7.61 -15.96 -19.25
C LYS A 463 -6.45 -15.04 -19.65
N TRP A 464 -6.75 -13.84 -20.13
CA TRP A 464 -5.76 -12.91 -20.67
C TRP A 464 -5.19 -11.98 -19.60
N PHE A 465 -6.04 -11.56 -18.65
CA PHE A 465 -5.70 -10.59 -17.61
C PHE A 465 -5.54 -11.23 -16.23
N SER A 466 -5.18 -12.50 -16.14
CA SER A 466 -4.90 -13.11 -14.84
C SER A 466 -3.80 -12.38 -14.06
N PHE A 467 -2.97 -11.54 -14.71
CA PHE A 467 -1.95 -10.74 -14.03
C PHE A 467 -2.61 -9.65 -13.19
N LEU A 468 -3.70 -9.04 -13.67
CA LEU A 468 -4.44 -8.00 -12.95
C LEU A 468 -5.03 -8.49 -11.62
N ALA A 469 -5.14 -9.80 -11.45
CA ALA A 469 -5.65 -10.40 -10.23
C ALA A 469 -4.77 -10.05 -9.00
N SER A 470 -3.45 -9.90 -9.17
CA SER A 470 -2.53 -9.44 -8.11
C SER A 470 -2.53 -7.92 -7.92
N TRP A 471 -3.12 -7.17 -8.85
CA TRP A 471 -3.18 -5.69 -8.82
C TRP A 471 -4.48 -5.15 -8.24
N SER A 472 -5.50 -5.98 -8.23
CA SER A 472 -6.81 -5.58 -7.77
C SER A 472 -6.85 -5.57 -6.24
N ALA A 473 -6.79 -4.36 -5.68
CA ALA A 473 -6.59 -4.10 -4.26
C ALA A 473 -7.83 -3.48 -3.58
N VAL A 474 -9.02 -3.73 -4.13
CA VAL A 474 -10.31 -3.24 -3.64
C VAL A 474 -10.53 -3.65 -2.18
N ASP A 475 -10.22 -4.90 -1.85
CA ASP A 475 -10.28 -5.46 -0.50
C ASP A 475 -9.31 -4.76 0.47
N VAL A 476 -8.06 -4.55 0.04
CA VAL A 476 -7.04 -3.89 0.86
C VAL A 476 -7.44 -2.44 1.13
N PHE A 477 -8.01 -1.75 0.15
CA PHE A 477 -8.54 -0.40 0.34
C PHE A 477 -9.72 -0.37 1.30
N LEU A 478 -10.68 -1.29 1.20
CA LEU A 478 -11.80 -1.38 2.15
C LEU A 478 -11.32 -1.65 3.57
N LEU A 479 -10.35 -2.56 3.74
CA LEU A 479 -9.74 -2.83 5.04
C LEU A 479 -9.08 -1.55 5.59
N SER A 480 -8.43 -0.77 4.71
CA SER A 480 -7.81 0.50 5.06
C SER A 480 -8.84 1.58 5.40
N CYS A 481 -9.98 1.62 4.71
CA CYS A 481 -11.11 2.48 5.08
C CYS A 481 -11.65 2.10 6.46
N ILE A 482 -11.95 0.82 6.70
CA ILE A 482 -12.45 0.37 8.00
C ILE A 482 -11.44 0.72 9.11
N ALA A 483 -10.16 0.45 8.88
CA ALA A 483 -9.07 0.78 9.80
C ALA A 483 -8.96 2.29 10.08
N GLY A 484 -8.92 3.11 9.03
CA GLY A 484 -8.78 4.55 9.14
C GLY A 484 -10.01 5.24 9.71
N LEU A 485 -11.22 4.77 9.38
CA LEU A 485 -12.47 5.38 9.82
C LEU A 485 -12.80 5.07 11.28
N ILE A 486 -12.63 3.81 11.73
CA ILE A 486 -13.05 3.39 13.07
C ILE A 486 -12.39 4.27 14.14
N ARG A 487 -11.14 4.70 13.92
CA ARG A 487 -10.37 5.46 14.93
C ARG A 487 -9.71 6.73 14.38
N LEU A 488 -10.30 7.34 13.35
CA LEU A 488 -9.83 8.63 12.86
C LEU A 488 -9.77 9.66 14.01
N ASN A 489 -10.77 9.66 14.88
CA ASN A 489 -10.84 10.57 16.02
C ASN A 489 -9.66 10.39 16.98
N GLU A 490 -9.31 9.16 17.34
CA GLU A 490 -8.21 8.90 18.28
C GLU A 490 -6.87 9.24 17.66
N CYS A 491 -6.70 8.96 16.37
CA CYS A 491 -5.49 9.34 15.67
C CYS A 491 -5.34 10.87 15.62
N VAL A 492 -6.42 11.59 15.33
CA VAL A 492 -6.44 13.05 15.32
C VAL A 492 -6.15 13.63 16.71
N GLN A 493 -6.79 13.12 17.76
CA GLN A 493 -6.54 13.53 19.15
C GLN A 493 -5.09 13.27 19.55
N TYR A 494 -4.53 12.15 19.11
CA TYR A 494 -3.14 11.83 19.33
C TYR A 494 -2.20 12.79 18.59
N MET A 495 -2.44 13.08 17.30
CA MET A 495 -1.64 14.03 16.51
C MET A 495 -1.61 15.42 17.16
N LEU A 496 -2.74 15.84 17.72
CA LEU A 496 -2.92 17.17 18.32
C LEU A 496 -2.54 17.24 19.80
N LYS A 497 -2.17 16.12 20.42
CA LYS A 497 -1.96 15.92 21.85
C LYS A 497 -3.25 16.10 22.69
N PRO A 498 -3.33 15.49 23.90
CA PRO A 498 -4.54 15.51 24.73
C PRO A 498 -5.07 16.91 25.10
N ARG A 499 -4.22 17.94 25.07
CA ARG A 499 -4.64 19.32 25.39
C ARG A 499 -5.45 20.00 24.28
N MET A 500 -5.54 19.41 23.09
CA MET A 500 -6.24 20.00 21.95
C MET A 500 -7.54 19.28 21.59
N GLU A 501 -8.04 18.37 22.43
CA GLU A 501 -9.29 17.65 22.20
C GLU A 501 -10.50 18.59 22.00
N GLY A 502 -10.50 19.75 22.66
CA GLY A 502 -11.53 20.78 22.45
C GLY A 502 -11.40 21.57 21.15
N MET A 503 -10.21 21.59 20.52
CA MET A 503 -9.98 22.39 19.32
C MET A 503 -10.43 21.67 18.04
N TYR A 504 -10.18 20.37 17.95
CA TYR A 504 -10.48 19.62 16.73
C TYR A 504 -10.76 18.16 17.04
N THR A 505 -11.92 17.70 16.60
CA THR A 505 -12.28 16.28 16.54
C THR A 505 -12.72 15.94 15.12
N SER A 506 -12.49 14.72 14.67
CA SER A 506 -12.90 14.29 13.34
C SER A 506 -13.55 12.91 13.43
N HIS A 507 -14.81 12.84 13.03
CA HIS A 507 -15.56 11.60 12.93
C HIS A 507 -15.86 11.32 11.47
N ALA A 508 -15.50 10.13 10.99
CA ALA A 508 -15.76 9.76 9.61
C ALA A 508 -16.79 8.63 9.56
N THR A 509 -17.87 8.87 8.82
CA THR A 509 -18.96 7.91 8.62
C THR A 509 -18.90 7.36 7.18
N PRO A 510 -18.86 6.03 6.99
CA PRO A 510 -18.94 5.44 5.66
C PRO A 510 -20.34 5.66 5.07
N LEU A 511 -20.40 5.98 3.78
CA LEU A 511 -21.65 6.12 3.02
C LEU A 511 -21.94 4.85 2.20
N TRP A 512 -23.18 4.72 1.73
CA TRP A 512 -23.65 3.53 1.02
C TRP A 512 -22.83 3.10 -0.22
N PRO A 513 -22.16 3.98 -1.01
CA PRO A 513 -21.35 3.52 -2.14
C PRO A 513 -20.18 2.62 -1.71
N LEU A 514 -19.72 2.75 -0.46
CA LEU A 514 -18.69 1.88 0.10
C LEU A 514 -19.20 0.43 0.28
N VAL A 515 -20.50 0.24 0.51
CA VAL A 515 -21.13 -1.09 0.60
C VAL A 515 -21.12 -1.79 -0.77
N LEU A 516 -21.38 -1.08 -1.87
CA LEU A 516 -21.22 -1.65 -3.21
C LEU A 516 -19.77 -2.02 -3.50
N PHE A 517 -18.83 -1.22 -3.02
CA PHE A 517 -17.40 -1.51 -3.10
C PHE A 517 -17.05 -2.83 -2.36
N LEU A 518 -17.66 -3.07 -1.19
CA LEU A 518 -17.55 -4.34 -0.46
C LEU A 518 -18.10 -5.52 -1.26
N VAL A 519 -19.25 -5.36 -1.91
CA VAL A 519 -19.79 -6.40 -2.81
C VAL A 519 -18.83 -6.71 -3.94
N ALA A 520 -18.23 -5.70 -4.58
CA ALA A 520 -17.21 -5.89 -5.61
C ALA A 520 -15.99 -6.65 -5.09
N SER A 521 -15.53 -6.32 -3.87
CA SER A 521 -14.42 -7.01 -3.22
C SER A 521 -14.71 -8.50 -2.97
N VAL A 522 -15.90 -8.82 -2.45
CA VAL A 522 -16.34 -10.22 -2.25
C VAL A 522 -16.43 -10.95 -3.59
N LEU A 523 -17.02 -10.32 -4.61
CA LEU A 523 -17.11 -10.88 -5.96
C LEU A 523 -15.72 -11.18 -6.53
N GLN A 524 -14.76 -10.27 -6.36
CA GLN A 524 -13.39 -10.46 -6.79
C GLN A 524 -12.74 -11.68 -6.11
N TRP A 525 -12.89 -11.82 -4.79
CA TRP A 525 -12.39 -12.98 -4.06
C TRP A 525 -13.05 -14.29 -4.50
N MET A 526 -14.37 -14.26 -4.78
CA MET A 526 -15.06 -15.42 -5.36
C MET A 526 -14.48 -15.80 -6.72
N LEU A 527 -14.17 -14.83 -7.59
CA LEU A 527 -13.56 -15.11 -8.89
C LEU A 527 -12.17 -15.74 -8.75
N VAL A 528 -11.35 -15.22 -7.84
CA VAL A 528 -10.02 -15.78 -7.53
C VAL A 528 -10.14 -17.19 -6.95
N ALA A 529 -11.08 -17.42 -6.03
CA ALA A 529 -11.32 -18.73 -5.42
C ALA A 529 -11.75 -19.77 -6.46
N VAL A 530 -12.66 -19.40 -7.38
CA VAL A 530 -13.09 -20.27 -8.48
C VAL A 530 -11.92 -20.63 -9.40
N GLU A 531 -11.03 -19.67 -9.70
CA GLU A 531 -9.82 -19.93 -10.49
C GLU A 531 -8.87 -20.90 -9.78
N LEU A 532 -8.67 -20.73 -8.47
CA LEU A 532 -7.83 -21.62 -7.65
C LEU A 532 -8.44 -23.04 -7.53
N GLN A 533 -9.76 -23.16 -7.35
CA GLN A 533 -10.45 -24.44 -7.22
C GLN A 533 -10.48 -25.24 -8.53
N HIS A 534 -10.70 -24.58 -9.68
CA HIS A 534 -10.75 -25.26 -10.97
C HIS A 534 -9.44 -26.02 -11.29
N VAL A 535 -8.31 -25.53 -10.81
CA VAL A 535 -7.01 -26.20 -10.95
C VAL A 535 -6.98 -27.54 -10.18
N ASN A 536 -7.64 -27.62 -9.03
CA ASN A 536 -7.61 -28.80 -8.18
C ASN A 536 -8.62 -29.87 -8.63
N ILE A 537 -9.83 -29.46 -9.03
CA ILE A 537 -10.87 -30.37 -9.50
C ILE A 537 -10.43 -31.05 -10.81
N ARG A 538 -9.85 -30.31 -11.75
CA ARG A 538 -9.37 -30.87 -13.02
C ARG A 538 -8.29 -31.95 -12.83
N LYS A 539 -7.36 -31.73 -11.89
CA LYS A 539 -6.31 -32.71 -11.55
C LYS A 539 -6.92 -33.97 -10.92
N SER A 540 -7.84 -33.80 -9.97
CA SER A 540 -8.52 -34.91 -9.30
C SER A 540 -9.33 -35.75 -10.30
N TRP A 541 -10.08 -35.11 -11.19
CA TRP A 541 -10.83 -35.79 -12.26
C TRP A 541 -9.94 -36.56 -13.24
N ILE A 542 -8.76 -36.03 -13.61
CA ILE A 542 -7.81 -36.74 -14.48
C ILE A 542 -7.24 -37.98 -13.76
N LYS A 543 -6.97 -37.89 -12.46
CA LYS A 543 -6.48 -39.03 -11.67
C LYS A 543 -7.54 -40.13 -11.55
N VAL A 544 -8.78 -39.76 -11.22
CA VAL A 544 -9.91 -40.71 -11.14
C VAL A 544 -10.14 -41.39 -12.49
N ARG A 545 -10.14 -40.64 -13.60
CA ARG A 545 -10.35 -41.20 -14.94
C ARG A 545 -9.26 -42.16 -15.41
N ARG A 546 -8.03 -42.06 -14.87
CA ARG A 546 -6.97 -43.05 -15.14
C ARG A 546 -7.16 -44.34 -14.36
N LEU A 547 -7.69 -44.26 -13.14
CA LEU A 547 -7.97 -45.42 -12.30
C LEU A 547 -9.20 -46.19 -12.77
N THR A 548 -10.15 -45.54 -13.45
CA THR A 548 -11.37 -46.18 -13.96
C THR A 548 -11.26 -46.65 -15.42
N LYS A 549 -10.06 -46.70 -16.01
CA LYS A 549 -9.91 -47.39 -17.30
C LYS A 549 -9.87 -48.90 -17.02
N PRO A 550 -10.79 -49.70 -17.58
CA PRO A 550 -10.72 -51.15 -17.44
C PRO A 550 -9.40 -51.65 -18.02
N LEU A 551 -8.75 -52.55 -17.28
CA LEU A 551 -7.51 -53.25 -17.64
C LEU A 551 -7.73 -54.10 -18.90
#